data_AF-A0A937IG56-F1
#
_entry.id   AF-A0A937IG56-F1
#
_cell.length_a   1.000
_cell.length_b   1.000
_cell.length_c   1.000
_cell.angle_alpha   90.00
_cell.angle_beta   90.00
_cell.angle_gamma   90.00
#
_symmetry.space_group_name_H-M   'P 1'
#
loop_
_entity.id
_entity.type
_entity.pdbx_description
1 polymer ?
#
loop_
_entity_poly.entity_id
_entity_poly.type
_entity_poly.pdbx_seq_one_letter_code
_entity_poly.pdbx_strand_id
1 'polypeptide(L)'
;MKKITALIIAFSMFGSLYADDHKKEKREHPNKLMSAKECMETKTGIQWLLSAADNVFEDIEEHGEAKGKAWNDEKWGEAIAISSLAANYSTVYDVWCKDMINHRVKMGIKKSHKDYLREKDKEKD
;
A
#
# COMPACT_ATOMS: atom_id res chain seq x y z
N MET A 1 -20.10 -11.30 48.83
CA MET A 1 -20.38 -11.34 47.37
C MET A 1 -21.30 -10.22 46.88
N LYS A 2 -22.42 -9.89 47.54
CA LYS A 2 -23.38 -8.86 47.08
C LYS A 2 -22.82 -7.44 46.85
N LYS A 3 -21.81 -7.00 47.62
CA LYS A 3 -21.19 -5.68 47.46
C LYS A 3 -20.25 -5.58 46.24
N ILE A 4 -19.64 -6.69 45.84
CA ILE A 4 -18.73 -6.76 44.69
C ILE A 4 -19.56 -6.80 43.39
N THR A 5 -20.71 -7.48 43.40
CA THR A 5 -21.63 -7.54 42.26
C THR A 5 -22.24 -6.18 41.92
N ALA A 6 -22.52 -5.33 42.91
CA ALA A 6 -23.06 -3.99 42.68
C ALA A 6 -22.07 -3.04 41.99
N LEU A 7 -20.77 -3.15 42.27
CA LEU A 7 -19.72 -2.32 41.65
C LEU A 7 -19.49 -2.68 40.17
N ILE A 8 -19.62 -3.96 39.82
CA ILE A 8 -19.47 -4.43 38.43
C ILE A 8 -20.62 -3.93 37.54
N ILE A 9 -21.84 -3.90 38.07
CA ILE A 9 -23.02 -3.40 37.35
C ILE A 9 -22.92 -1.87 37.14
N ALA A 10 -22.46 -1.12 38.14
CA ALA A 10 -22.30 0.33 38.02
C ALA A 10 -21.25 0.75 36.97
N PHE A 11 -20.17 -0.02 36.80
CA PHE A 11 -19.14 0.28 35.81
C PHE A 11 -19.58 0.00 34.36
N SER A 12 -20.55 -0.90 34.17
CA SER A 12 -21.03 -1.29 32.84
C SER A 12 -21.89 -0.24 32.13
N MET A 13 -22.46 0.73 32.87
CA MET A 13 -23.41 1.71 32.32
C MET A 13 -22.77 3.06 31.92
N PHE A 14 -21.47 3.27 32.17
CA PHE A 14 -20.78 4.51 31.75
C PHE A 14 -20.28 4.48 30.30
N GLY A 15 -20.31 3.32 29.64
CA GLY A 15 -19.76 3.14 28.29
C GLY A 15 -20.65 3.59 27.12
N SER A 16 -21.91 3.98 27.38
CA SER A 16 -22.91 4.16 26.30
C SER A 16 -23.37 5.61 26.07
N LEU A 17 -22.80 6.60 26.76
CA LEU A 17 -23.23 8.01 26.68
C LEU A 17 -22.43 8.89 25.69
N TYR A 18 -21.46 8.32 24.96
CA TYR A 18 -20.71 9.04 23.93
C TYR A 18 -20.51 8.18 22.68
N ALA A 19 -21.59 7.92 21.94
CA ALA A 19 -21.52 7.24 20.64
C ALA A 19 -22.27 7.99 19.52
N ASP A 20 -22.57 9.28 19.69
CA ASP A 20 -23.31 10.07 18.69
C ASP A 20 -22.59 11.38 18.28
N ASP A 21 -21.28 11.31 18.10
CA ASP A 21 -20.53 12.30 17.30
C ASP A 21 -19.44 11.62 16.46
N HIS A 22 -19.83 10.58 15.72
CA HIS A 22 -18.95 9.96 14.74
C HIS A 22 -18.69 10.95 13.59
N LYS A 23 -17.69 11.83 13.76
CA LYS A 23 -16.92 12.38 12.64
C LYS A 23 -16.62 11.21 11.72
N LYS A 24 -17.21 11.21 10.52
CA LYS A 24 -17.04 10.19 9.48
C LYS A 24 -15.58 9.76 9.42
N GLU A 25 -15.23 8.67 10.10
CA GLU A 25 -13.91 8.09 9.98
C GLU A 25 -13.73 7.75 8.51
N LYS A 26 -12.59 8.16 7.97
CA LYS A 26 -12.22 7.92 6.58
C LYS A 26 -12.39 6.44 6.35
N ARG A 27 -13.36 6.05 5.51
CA ARG A 27 -13.65 4.66 5.20
C ARG A 27 -12.37 4.02 4.66
N GLU A 28 -11.68 3.32 5.54
CA GLU A 28 -10.57 2.46 5.16
C GLU A 28 -11.15 1.27 4.40
N HIS A 29 -10.42 0.76 3.41
CA HIS A 29 -10.88 -0.38 2.63
C HIS A 29 -11.18 -1.55 3.59
N PRO A 30 -12.29 -2.31 3.43
CA PRO A 30 -12.66 -3.38 4.37
C PRO A 30 -11.58 -4.47 4.52
N ASN A 31 -10.69 -4.59 3.53
CA ASN A 31 -9.55 -5.49 3.52
C ASN A 31 -8.23 -4.76 3.83
N LYS A 32 -8.18 -3.77 4.74
CA LYS A 32 -6.93 -3.05 5.00
C LYS A 32 -5.98 -3.88 5.88
N LEU A 33 -5.03 -4.57 5.24
CA LEU A 33 -3.93 -5.24 5.92
C LEU A 33 -2.71 -4.31 6.14
N MET A 34 -2.51 -3.34 5.25
CA MET A 34 -1.34 -2.45 5.23
C MET A 34 -1.75 -0.98 5.24
N SER A 35 -0.93 -0.14 5.89
CA SER A 35 -1.05 1.31 5.86
C SER A 35 -0.64 1.88 4.50
N ALA A 36 -1.02 3.13 4.25
CA ALA A 36 -0.63 3.81 3.01
C ALA A 36 0.89 3.99 2.87
N LYS A 37 1.65 4.00 3.99
CA LYS A 37 3.11 4.05 3.96
C LYS A 37 3.69 2.72 3.54
N GLU A 38 3.28 1.63 4.19
CA GLU A 38 3.72 0.27 3.88
C GLU A 38 3.37 -0.14 2.45
N CYS A 39 2.22 0.32 1.93
CA CYS A 39 1.84 0.12 0.54
C CYS A 39 2.74 0.85 -0.46
N MET A 40 3.21 2.05 -0.12
CA MET A 40 4.19 2.76 -0.96
C MET A 40 5.55 2.07 -0.90
N GLU A 41 5.99 1.62 0.27
CA GLU A 41 7.22 0.84 0.43
C GLU A 41 7.15 -0.47 -0.36
N THR A 42 6.02 -1.17 -0.34
CA THR A 42 5.78 -2.38 -1.14
C THR A 42 5.89 -2.08 -2.63
N LYS A 43 5.27 -0.99 -3.09
CA LYS A 43 5.38 -0.55 -4.49
C LYS A 43 6.82 -0.26 -4.90
N THR A 44 7.57 0.45 -4.06
CA THR A 44 8.99 0.74 -4.29
C THR A 44 9.83 -0.54 -4.28
N GLY A 45 9.54 -1.49 -3.39
CA GLY A 45 10.19 -2.80 -3.35
C GLY A 45 9.96 -3.61 -4.63
N ILE A 46 8.73 -3.64 -5.15
CA ILE A 46 8.42 -4.27 -6.45
C ILE A 46 9.25 -3.63 -7.57
N GLN A 47 9.31 -2.31 -7.62
CA GLN A 47 10.10 -1.60 -8.63
C GLN A 47 11.59 -1.96 -8.53
N TRP A 48 12.13 -2.04 -7.31
CA TRP A 48 13.53 -2.42 -7.09
C TRP A 48 13.81 -3.85 -7.55
N LEU A 49 12.92 -4.80 -7.25
CA LEU A 49 13.05 -6.19 -7.70
C LEU A 49 12.98 -6.29 -9.24
N LEU A 50 12.06 -5.57 -9.88
CA LEU A 50 11.97 -5.55 -11.34
C LEU A 50 13.27 -5.00 -11.96
N SER A 51 13.79 -3.89 -11.44
CA SER A 51 15.07 -3.34 -11.91
C SER A 51 16.24 -4.30 -11.68
N ALA A 52 16.26 -5.05 -10.57
CA ALA A 52 17.29 -6.05 -10.34
C ALA A 52 17.20 -7.22 -11.33
N ALA A 53 15.99 -7.67 -11.67
CA ALA A 53 15.80 -8.70 -12.70
C ALA A 53 16.22 -8.19 -14.09
N ASP A 54 15.88 -6.94 -14.43
CA ASP A 54 16.28 -6.32 -15.71
C ASP A 54 17.80 -6.25 -15.84
N ASN A 55 18.52 -5.86 -14.78
CA ASN A 55 19.99 -5.87 -14.79
C ASN A 55 20.57 -7.28 -15.05
N VAL A 56 19.92 -8.33 -14.54
CA VAL A 56 20.35 -9.72 -14.81
C VAL A 56 20.06 -10.12 -16.25
N PHE A 57 18.93 -9.67 -16.84
CA PHE A 57 18.67 -9.88 -18.26
C PHE A 57 19.71 -9.16 -19.13
N GLU A 58 20.05 -7.91 -18.81
CA GLU A 58 21.10 -7.16 -19.51
C GLU A 58 22.45 -7.89 -19.44
N ASP A 59 22.84 -8.41 -18.27
CA ASP A 59 24.05 -9.23 -18.11
C ASP A 59 24.04 -10.46 -19.03
N ILE A 60 22.91 -11.15 -19.13
CA ILE A 60 22.74 -12.33 -20.00
C ILE A 60 22.85 -11.92 -21.47
N GLU A 61 22.21 -10.83 -21.88
CA GLU A 61 22.25 -10.33 -23.25
C GLU A 61 23.68 -9.92 -23.65
N GLU A 62 24.42 -9.27 -22.75
CA GLU A 62 25.77 -8.78 -23.05
C GLU A 62 26.83 -9.89 -23.03
N HIS A 63 26.69 -10.86 -22.13
CA HIS A 63 27.79 -11.80 -21.83
C HIS A 63 27.44 -13.28 -22.04
N GLY A 64 26.17 -13.61 -22.27
CA GLY A 64 25.70 -14.99 -22.27
C GLY A 64 26.35 -15.87 -23.34
N GLU A 65 26.60 -15.33 -24.54
CA GLU A 65 27.27 -16.08 -25.60
C GLU A 65 28.71 -16.48 -25.22
N ALA A 66 29.43 -15.59 -24.52
CA ALA A 66 30.83 -15.80 -24.16
C ALA A 66 31.01 -16.70 -22.92
N LYS A 67 30.03 -16.73 -22.01
CA LYS A 67 30.13 -17.41 -20.71
C LYS A 67 29.66 -18.87 -20.72
N GLY A 68 28.94 -19.29 -21.75
CA GLY A 68 28.51 -20.67 -21.95
C GLY A 68 27.31 -21.10 -21.09
N LYS A 69 26.85 -22.34 -21.30
CA LYS A 69 25.55 -22.82 -20.81
C LYS A 69 25.39 -22.77 -19.29
N ALA A 70 26.38 -23.22 -18.53
CA ALA A 70 26.26 -23.31 -17.07
C ALA A 70 26.05 -21.93 -16.42
N TRP A 71 26.76 -20.91 -16.89
CA TRP A 71 26.60 -19.54 -16.42
C TRP A 71 25.25 -18.94 -16.84
N ASN A 72 24.81 -19.19 -18.08
CA ASN A 72 23.49 -18.76 -18.54
C ASN A 72 22.38 -19.40 -17.69
N ASP A 73 22.43 -20.70 -17.46
CA ASP A 73 21.43 -21.40 -16.65
C ASP A 73 21.34 -20.81 -15.23
N GLU A 74 22.48 -20.48 -14.62
CA GLU A 74 22.54 -19.81 -13.31
C GLU A 74 21.90 -18.42 -13.35
N LYS A 75 22.26 -17.59 -14.32
CA LYS A 75 21.74 -16.22 -14.45
C LYS A 75 20.26 -16.18 -14.79
N TRP A 76 19.79 -17.06 -15.67
CA TRP A 76 18.36 -17.21 -15.92
C TRP A 76 17.62 -17.66 -14.66
N GLY A 77 18.21 -18.54 -13.85
CA GLY A 77 17.68 -18.91 -12.55
C GLY A 77 17.56 -17.72 -11.59
N GLU A 78 18.59 -16.88 -11.52
CA GLU A 78 18.61 -15.63 -10.74
C GLU A 78 17.49 -14.68 -11.19
N ALA A 79 17.40 -14.38 -12.49
CA ALA A 79 16.37 -13.51 -13.05
C ALA A 79 14.96 -14.02 -12.73
N ILE A 80 14.69 -15.33 -12.95
CA ILE A 80 13.40 -15.95 -12.67
C ILE A 80 13.03 -15.83 -11.18
N ALA A 81 13.99 -16.06 -10.27
CA ALA A 81 13.74 -15.97 -8.84
C ALA A 81 13.35 -14.54 -8.42
N ILE A 82 14.07 -13.53 -8.93
CA ILE A 82 13.81 -12.12 -8.63
C ILE A 82 12.48 -11.67 -9.25
N SER A 83 12.22 -12.01 -10.52
CA SER A 83 10.94 -11.69 -11.18
C SER A 83 9.75 -12.36 -10.48
N SER A 84 9.91 -13.59 -10.01
CA SER A 84 8.87 -14.29 -9.25
C SER A 84 8.59 -13.61 -7.91
N LEU A 85 9.63 -13.12 -7.22
CA LEU A 85 9.47 -12.35 -6.00
C LEU A 85 8.71 -11.04 -6.28
N ALA A 86 9.07 -10.33 -7.35
CA ALA A 86 8.37 -9.12 -7.77
C ALA A 86 6.88 -9.39 -8.07
N ALA A 87 6.56 -10.49 -8.76
CA ALA A 87 5.20 -10.87 -9.09
C ALA A 87 4.36 -11.22 -7.84
N ASN A 88 4.95 -11.94 -6.89
CA ASN A 88 4.28 -12.28 -5.63
C ASN A 88 3.94 -11.02 -4.82
N TYR A 89 4.90 -10.09 -4.67
CA TYR A 89 4.64 -8.81 -4.00
C TYR A 89 3.72 -7.89 -4.81
N SER A 90 3.71 -7.99 -6.13
CA SER A 90 2.71 -7.29 -6.97
C SER A 90 1.29 -7.74 -6.67
N THR A 91 1.09 -9.03 -6.38
CA THR A 91 -0.21 -9.56 -5.93
C THR A 91 -0.59 -9.00 -4.56
N VAL A 92 0.37 -8.92 -3.62
CA VAL A 92 0.15 -8.28 -2.31
C VAL A 92 -0.28 -6.82 -2.51
N TYR A 93 0.40 -6.08 -3.38
CA TYR A 93 0.04 -4.69 -3.67
C TYR A 93 -1.35 -4.58 -4.32
N ASP A 94 -1.69 -5.43 -5.28
CA ASP A 94 -2.98 -5.38 -5.97
C ASP A 94 -4.15 -5.63 -5.01
N VAL A 95 -4.05 -6.66 -4.15
CA VAL A 95 -5.11 -7.06 -3.22
C VAL A 95 -5.26 -6.09 -2.05
N TRP A 96 -4.14 -5.62 -1.48
CA TRP A 96 -4.15 -4.94 -0.19
C TRP A 96 -3.88 -3.42 -0.27
N CYS A 97 -3.33 -2.92 -1.38
CA CYS A 97 -2.81 -1.56 -1.46
C CYS A 97 -3.43 -0.69 -2.56
N LYS A 98 -3.66 -1.26 -3.75
CA LYS A 98 -4.01 -0.52 -4.97
C LYS A 98 -5.20 0.41 -4.78
N ASP A 99 -6.29 -0.09 -4.21
CA ASP A 99 -7.52 0.70 -4.05
C ASP A 99 -7.36 1.85 -3.06
N MET A 100 -6.65 1.61 -1.95
CA MET A 100 -6.35 2.65 -0.97
C MET A 100 -5.50 3.76 -1.60
N ILE A 101 -4.46 3.41 -2.35
CA ILE A 101 -3.58 4.39 -3.00
C ILE A 101 -4.35 5.17 -4.09
N ASN A 102 -5.12 4.48 -4.93
CA ASN A 102 -5.96 5.12 -5.96
C ASN A 102 -6.97 6.09 -5.34
N HIS A 103 -7.62 5.69 -4.24
CA HIS A 103 -8.53 6.56 -3.52
C HIS A 103 -7.82 7.79 -2.94
N ARG A 104 -6.62 7.62 -2.36
CA ARG A 104 -5.81 8.71 -1.81
C ARG A 104 -5.43 9.72 -2.90
N VAL A 105 -4.96 9.26 -4.06
CA VAL A 105 -4.61 10.10 -5.21
C VAL A 105 -5.85 10.85 -5.71
N LYS A 106 -6.97 10.16 -5.89
CA LYS A 106 -8.24 10.77 -6.33
C LYS A 106 -8.71 11.88 -5.38
N MET A 107 -8.60 11.66 -4.07
CA MET A 107 -8.92 12.68 -3.06
C MET A 107 -7.97 13.87 -3.11
N GLY A 108 -6.67 13.62 -3.36
CA GLY A 108 -5.67 14.67 -3.58
C GLY A 108 -6.02 15.57 -4.76
N ILE A 109 -6.33 14.98 -5.92
CA ILE A 109 -6.71 15.70 -7.15
C ILE A 109 -8.00 16.51 -6.95
N LYS A 110 -9.01 15.93 -6.28
CA LYS A 110 -10.25 16.66 -5.96
C LYS A 110 -9.99 17.87 -5.07
N LYS A 111 -9.10 17.72 -4.08
CA LYS A 111 -8.73 18.80 -3.18
C LYS A 111 -8.01 19.91 -3.93
N SER A 112 -6.99 19.59 -4.73
CA SER A 112 -6.24 20.59 -5.50
C SER A 112 -7.14 21.33 -6.50
N HIS A 113 -8.05 20.63 -7.16
CA HIS A 113 -9.02 21.27 -8.05
C HIS A 113 -9.95 22.24 -7.31
N LYS A 114 -10.43 21.86 -6.12
CA LYS A 114 -11.27 22.75 -5.30
C LYS A 114 -10.49 23.98 -4.81
N ASP A 115 -9.24 23.79 -4.41
CA ASP A 115 -8.37 24.88 -3.97
C ASP A 115 -8.10 25.86 -5.12
N TYR A 116 -7.83 25.36 -6.34
CA TYR A 116 -7.67 26.18 -7.55
C TYR A 116 -8.91 27.00 -7.88
N LEU A 117 -10.11 26.41 -7.85
CA LEU A 117 -11.35 27.14 -8.11
C LEU A 117 -11.56 28.27 -7.08
N ARG A 118 -11.28 27.99 -5.81
CA ARG A 118 -11.40 28.98 -4.74
C ARG A 118 -10.40 30.14 -4.90
N GLU A 119 -9.17 29.87 -5.35
CA GLU A 119 -8.19 30.92 -5.63
C GLU A 119 -8.64 31.78 -6.81
N LYS A 120 -9.12 31.16 -7.88
CA LYS A 120 -9.65 31.86 -9.06
C LYS A 120 -10.88 32.72 -8.74
N ASP A 121 -11.74 32.28 -7.83
CA ASP A 121 -12.91 33.07 -7.42
C ASP A 121 -12.49 34.30 -6.61
N LYS A 122 -11.44 34.19 -5.77
CA LYS A 122 -10.87 35.33 -5.01
C LYS A 122 -10.15 36.36 -5.89
N GLU A 123 -9.62 35.94 -7.04
CA GLU A 123 -8.98 36.86 -8.00
C GLU A 123 -9.99 37.68 -8.83
N LYS A 124 -11.28 37.31 -8.78
CA LYS A 124 -12.36 37.99 -9.51
C LYS A 124 -13.13 39.01 -8.66
N ASP A 125 -12.92 39.00 -7.35
CA ASP A 125 -13.46 39.96 -6.38
C ASP A 125 -12.45 41.10 -6.14
#